data_AF-A0A0U9HAI4-F1
#
_entry.id   AF-A0A0U9HAI4-F1
#
_cell.length_a   1.000
_cell.length_b   1.000
_cell.length_c   1.000
_cell.angle_alpha   90.00
_cell.angle_beta   90.00
_cell.angle_gamma   90.00
#
_symmetry.space_group_name_H-M   'P 1'
#
loop_
_entity.id
_entity.type
_entity.pdbx_description
1 polymer ?
#
loop_
_entity_poly.entity_id
_entity_poly.type
_entity_poly.pdbx_seq_one_letter_code
_entity_poly.pdbx_strand_id
1 'polypeptide(L)'
;MGKAMMLAFAQVCKDKDVKQFFVEGKGISNKHLKKFSSTLTDEDLPAAMSWDSHVMDSTVAPFSDKLMMFHTTTLIVVGKGITVLLF
;
A
#
# COMPACT_ATOMS: atom_id res chain seq x y z
N MET A 1 -2.90 -4.56 4.53
CA MET A 1 -3.78 -3.58 3.85
C MET A 1 -3.04 -2.72 2.82
N GLY A 2 -1.92 -2.06 3.14
CA GLY A 2 -1.21 -1.19 2.18
C GLY A 2 -0.87 -1.84 0.83
N LYS A 3 -0.32 -3.06 0.82
CA LYS A 3 0.06 -3.78 -0.41
C LYS A 3 -1.13 -4.02 -1.37
N ALA A 4 -2.24 -4.52 -0.85
CA ALA A 4 -3.45 -4.79 -1.64
C ALA A 4 -4.04 -3.51 -2.24
N MET A 5 -4.07 -2.42 -1.46
CA MET A 5 -4.54 -1.12 -1.94
C MET A 5 -3.65 -0.56 -3.06
N MET A 6 -2.33 -0.62 -2.91
CA MET A 6 -1.40 -0.21 -3.98
C MET A 6 -1.58 -1.04 -5.26
N LEU A 7 -1.81 -2.35 -5.11
CA LEU A 7 -2.09 -3.23 -6.24
C LEU A 7 -3.39 -2.84 -6.95
N ALA A 8 -4.47 -2.60 -6.20
CA ALA A 8 -5.76 -2.20 -6.75
C ALA A 8 -5.70 -0.84 -7.46
N PHE A 9 -5.00 0.14 -6.89
CA PHE A 9 -4.87 1.46 -7.52
C PHE A 9 -3.98 1.44 -8.76
N ALA A 10 -2.91 0.63 -8.78
CA ALA A 10 -2.08 0.41 -9.96
C ALA A 10 -2.86 -0.24 -11.12
N GLN A 11 -3.92 -1.00 -10.82
CA GLN A 11 -4.76 -1.65 -11.83
C GLN A 11 -5.68 -0.66 -12.56
N VAL A 12 -6.21 0.33 -11.83
CA VAL A 12 -7.26 1.23 -12.34
C VAL A 12 -6.77 2.63 -12.71
N CYS A 13 -5.57 3.02 -12.31
CA CYS A 13 -5.01 4.33 -12.66
C CYS A 13 -4.78 4.45 -14.17
N LYS A 14 -4.99 5.66 -14.70
CA LYS A 14 -4.87 5.92 -16.15
C LYS A 14 -3.49 6.45 -16.51
N ASP A 15 -2.94 7.29 -15.65
CA ASP A 15 -1.62 7.86 -15.82
C ASP A 15 -0.50 6.83 -15.53
N LYS A 16 0.51 6.78 -16.42
CA LYS A 16 1.59 5.80 -16.34
C LYS A 16 2.57 6.06 -15.20
N ASP A 17 2.82 7.33 -14.88
CA ASP A 17 3.74 7.70 -13.81
C ASP A 17 3.06 7.44 -12.45
N VAL A 18 1.75 7.72 -12.36
CA VAL A 18 0.93 7.37 -11.19
C VAL A 18 0.86 5.84 -11.00
N LYS A 19 0.75 5.08 -12.09
CA LYS A 19 0.82 3.62 -12.03
C LYS A 19 2.14 3.13 -11.45
N GLN A 20 3.25 3.68 -11.94
CA GLN A 20 4.59 3.31 -11.49
C GLN A 20 4.77 3.62 -10.01
N PHE A 21 4.30 4.78 -9.55
CA PHE A 21 4.27 5.14 -8.13
C PHE A 21 3.57 4.08 -7.26
N PHE A 22 2.40 3.58 -7.66
CA PHE A 22 1.70 2.53 -6.91
C PHE A 22 2.43 1.18 -6.96
N VAL A 23 3.01 0.80 -8.11
CA VAL A 23 3.81 -0.43 -8.24
C VAL A 23 5.02 -0.42 -7.31
N GLU A 24 5.71 0.73 -7.20
CA GLU A 24 6.82 0.90 -6.27
C GLU A 24 6.36 0.85 -4.81
N GLY A 25 5.24 1.53 -4.49
CA GLY A 25 4.61 1.49 -3.17
C GLY A 25 4.21 0.08 -2.73
N LYS A 26 3.74 -0.77 -3.66
CA LYS A 26 3.50 -2.20 -3.42
C LYS A 26 4.78 -2.92 -3.01
N GLY A 27 5.89 -2.63 -3.68
CA GLY A 27 7.21 -3.19 -3.36
C GLY A 27 7.67 -2.83 -1.94
N ILE A 28 7.54 -1.57 -1.56
CA ILE A 28 7.85 -1.08 -0.20
C ILE A 28 6.97 -1.77 0.84
N SER A 29 5.65 -1.83 0.60
CA SER A 29 4.69 -2.51 1.49
C SER A 29 5.04 -3.99 1.69
N ASN A 30 5.49 -4.67 0.62
CA ASN A 30 5.89 -6.07 0.69
C ASN A 30 7.17 -6.27 1.52
N LYS A 31 8.12 -5.33 1.47
CA LYS A 31 9.33 -5.36 2.32
C LYS A 31 8.95 -5.25 3.81
N HIS A 32 8.07 -4.32 4.16
CA HIS A 32 7.58 -4.18 5.54
C HIS A 32 6.84 -5.44 6.01
N LEU A 33 5.95 -5.99 5.18
CA LEU A 33 5.25 -7.25 5.49
C LEU A 33 6.22 -8.39 5.77
N LYS A 34 7.24 -8.59 4.93
CA LYS A 34 8.26 -9.62 5.15
C LYS A 34 9.01 -9.42 6.45
N LYS A 35 9.41 -8.19 6.78
CA LYS A 35 10.15 -7.90 8.01
C LYS A 35 9.30 -8.22 9.24
N PHE A 36 8.05 -7.74 9.29
CA PHE A 36 7.15 -8.03 10.41
C PHE A 36 6.79 -9.51 10.51
N SER A 37 6.58 -10.18 9.38
CA SER A 37 6.28 -11.62 9.37
C SER A 37 7.46 -12.44 9.89
N SER A 38 8.69 -12.08 9.51
CA SER A 38 9.91 -12.71 10.06
C SER A 38 9.95 -12.52 11.56
N THR A 39 9.83 -11.28 12.06
CA THR A 39 9.89 -11.01 13.50
C THR A 39 8.82 -11.73 14.30
N LEU A 40 7.58 -11.82 13.79
CA LEU A 40 6.53 -12.59 14.46
C LEU A 40 6.86 -14.08 14.47
N THR A 41 7.32 -14.62 13.35
CA THR A 41 7.65 -16.05 13.22
C THR A 41 8.87 -16.42 14.08
N ASP A 42 9.85 -15.52 14.21
CA ASP A 42 11.04 -15.68 15.06
C ASP A 42 10.67 -15.80 16.56
N GLU A 43 9.53 -15.24 16.95
CA GLU A 43 8.96 -15.31 18.30
C GLU A 43 7.84 -16.37 18.42
N ASP A 44 7.79 -17.33 17.49
CA ASP A 44 6.76 -18.39 17.40
C ASP A 44 5.30 -17.86 17.32
N LEU A 45 5.11 -16.62 16.83
CA LEU A 45 3.81 -16.01 16.63
C LEU A 45 3.36 -16.12 15.15
N PRO A 46 2.08 -16.44 14.91
CA PRO A 46 1.56 -16.52 13.55
C PRO A 46 1.52 -15.13 12.90
N ALA A 47 2.17 -15.00 11.74
CA ALA A 47 2.11 -13.78 10.94
C ALA A 47 0.72 -13.59 10.29
N ALA A 48 0.27 -12.34 10.19
CA ALA A 48 -1.00 -12.01 9.55
C ALA A 48 -0.96 -12.31 8.04
N MET A 49 -2.02 -12.94 7.52
CA MET A 49 -2.18 -13.23 6.09
C MET A 49 -2.26 -11.94 5.26
N SER A 50 -1.65 -11.91 4.07
CA SER A 50 -1.79 -10.79 3.15
C SER A 50 -3.14 -10.81 2.44
N TRP A 51 -3.68 -9.63 2.15
CA TRP A 51 -5.01 -9.46 1.53
C TRP A 51 -4.93 -9.30 0.02
N ASP A 52 -3.74 -9.55 -0.56
CA ASP A 52 -3.48 -9.28 -1.97
C ASP A 52 -4.32 -10.15 -2.90
N SER A 53 -4.70 -11.36 -2.44
CA SER A 53 -5.54 -12.32 -3.16
C SER A 53 -7.02 -11.89 -3.26
N HIS A 54 -7.43 -10.88 -2.49
CA HIS A 54 -8.81 -10.37 -2.48
C HIS A 54 -8.98 -9.14 -3.38
N VAL A 55 -7.91 -8.71 -4.07
CA VAL A 55 -8.01 -7.65 -5.09
C VAL A 55 -8.70 -8.22 -6.32
N MET A 56 -9.83 -7.61 -6.69
CA MET A 56 -10.65 -8.03 -7.84
C MET A 56 -10.17 -7.40 -9.15
N ASP A 57 -10.47 -8.02 -10.29
CA ASP A 57 -10.08 -7.59 -11.64
C ASP A 57 -10.86 -6.36 -12.18
N SER A 58 -11.38 -5.49 -11.31
CA SER A 58 -12.09 -4.28 -11.72
C SER A 58 -11.19 -3.35 -12.53
N THR A 59 -11.60 -2.98 -13.74
CA THR A 59 -10.90 -2.00 -14.58
C THR A 59 -11.47 -0.59 -14.44
N VAL A 60 -12.55 -0.42 -13.66
CA VAL A 60 -13.21 0.86 -13.46
C VAL A 60 -12.60 1.55 -12.24
N ALA A 61 -12.03 2.73 -12.46
CA ALA A 61 -11.46 3.54 -11.39
C ALA A 61 -12.56 4.09 -10.48
N PRO A 62 -12.51 3.84 -9.16
CA PRO A 62 -13.50 4.36 -8.22
C PRO A 62 -13.32 5.87 -7.98
N PHE A 63 -12.09 6.38 -8.18
CA PHE A 63 -11.69 7.77 -7.95
C PHE A 63 -10.75 8.25 -9.06
N SER A 64 -10.49 9.55 -9.11
CA SER A 64 -9.46 10.12 -9.99
C SER A 64 -8.05 9.76 -9.51
N ASP A 65 -7.09 9.72 -10.44
CA ASP A 65 -5.67 9.46 -10.14
C ASP A 65 -5.14 10.41 -9.04
N LYS A 66 -5.53 11.69 -9.10
CA LYS A 66 -5.18 12.70 -8.08
C LYS A 66 -5.70 12.33 -6.69
N LEU A 67 -6.95 11.88 -6.59
CA LEU A 67 -7.54 11.53 -5.29
C LEU A 67 -6.95 10.22 -4.73
N MET A 68 -6.65 9.24 -5.60
CA MET A 68 -5.96 8.00 -5.21
C MET A 68 -4.54 8.27 -4.69
N MET A 69 -3.79 9.16 -5.35
CA MET A 69 -2.47 9.60 -4.88
C MET A 69 -2.55 10.36 -3.56
N PHE A 70 -3.53 11.25 -3.40
CA PHE A 70 -3.74 11.99 -2.16
C PHE A 70 -3.99 11.02 -1.00
N HIS A 71 -4.95 10.09 -1.15
CA HIS A 71 -5.26 9.11 -0.11
C HIS A 71 -4.04 8.26 0.27
N THR A 72 -3.28 7.81 -0.73
CA THR A 72 -2.06 7.04 -0.52
C THR A 72 -1.00 7.85 0.23
N THR A 73 -0.75 9.08 -0.20
CA THR A 73 0.24 9.96 0.44
C THR A 73 -0.16 10.29 1.87
N THR A 74 -1.43 10.57 2.12
CA THR A 74 -1.95 10.77 3.48
C THR A 74 -1.72 9.54 4.35
N LEU A 75 -2.01 8.34 3.86
CA LEU A 75 -1.73 7.11 4.61
C LEU A 75 -0.24 6.90 4.89
N ILE A 76 0.64 7.25 3.94
CA ILE A 76 2.10 7.19 4.15
C ILE A 76 2.52 8.18 5.24
N VAL A 77 2.01 9.41 5.20
CA VAL A 77 2.31 10.45 6.21
C VAL A 77 1.81 10.01 7.59
N VAL A 78 0.58 9.53 7.69
CA VAL A 78 0.02 9.03 8.96
C VAL A 78 0.79 7.81 9.46
N GLY A 79 1.14 6.87 8.58
CA GLY A 79 1.90 5.67 8.93
C GLY A 79 3.35 5.95 9.33
N LYS A 80 3.94 7.05 8.84
CA LYS A 80 5.24 7.55 9.34
C LYS A 80 5.13 8.23 10.70
N GLY A 81 3.92 8.47 11.20
CA GLY A 81 3.65 9.30 12.37
C GLY A 81 3.58 10.77 11.98
N ILE A 82 2.80 11.55 12.74
CA ILE A 82 2.69 13.02 12.66
C ILE A 82 4.08 13.64 12.96
N THR A 83 5.04 13.54 12.03
CA THR A 83 6.42 14.00 12.26
C THR A 83 6.64 15.46 11.85
N VAL A 84 5.61 16.17 11.37
CA VAL A 84 5.70 17.62 11.06
C VAL A 84 4.55 18.39 11.69
N LEU A 85 4.23 18.12 12.95
CA LEU A 85 3.35 19.02 13.71
C LEU A 85 3.94 19.46 15.05
N LEU A 86 5.24 19.21 15.30
CA LEU A 86 5.90 19.66 16.53
C LEU A 86 7.39 20.09 16.41
N PHE A 87 8.00 20.16 15.23
CA PHE A 87 9.32 20.78 15.03
C PHE A 87 9.45 21.40 13.63
#